data_AF-A0A1S1HGM5-F1
#
_entry.id   AF-A0A1S1HGM5-F1
#
_cell.length_a   1.000
_cell.length_b   1.000
_cell.length_c   1.000
_cell.angle_alpha   90.00
_cell.angle_beta   90.00
_cell.angle_gamma   90.00
#
_symmetry.space_group_name_H-M   'P 1'
#
loop_
_entity.id
_entity.type
_entity.pdbx_description
1 polymer ?
#
loop_
_entity_poly.entity_id
_entity_poly.type
_entity_poly.pdbx_seq_one_letter_code
_entity_poly.pdbx_strand_id
1 'polypeptide(L)'
;MDDKAAMSPVKGLLILLAVIVVLAGYIAAVAALHLSEAWAGFLFLLYWSMVEQARVDRLAKSIIGAFVGAGTAAMMALLPPLMGAGPGMALFLAVVLLLVYAIIMGWAPIAVNMATMIFLTVGTVPHVQANADFLQIFYGIAAGIVYFGGLALIAGALSKKKTATPAEA
;
A
#
# COMPACT_ATOMS: atom_id res chain seq x y z
N MET A 1 -2.24 -36.22 -3.38
CA MET A 1 -2.52 -34.95 -2.69
C MET A 1 -1.24 -34.62 -1.95
N ASP A 2 -0.47 -33.67 -2.45
CA ASP A 2 0.85 -33.36 -1.91
C ASP A 2 0.74 -32.85 -0.48
N ASP A 3 1.36 -33.59 0.42
CA ASP A 3 1.45 -33.32 1.84
C ASP A 3 2.36 -32.09 2.01
N LYS A 4 1.77 -30.89 2.02
CA LYS A 4 2.49 -29.66 2.43
C LYS A 4 2.90 -29.88 3.88
N ALA A 5 4.15 -30.29 4.10
CA ALA A 5 4.74 -30.46 5.43
C ALA A 5 4.27 -29.33 6.36
N ALA A 6 3.44 -29.69 7.35
CA ALA A 6 2.79 -28.73 8.23
C ALA A 6 3.84 -27.82 8.88
N MET A 7 3.62 -26.51 8.82
CA MET A 7 4.54 -25.51 9.37
C MET A 7 4.74 -25.76 10.86
N SER A 8 5.98 -26.03 11.27
CA SER A 8 6.27 -26.31 12.69
C SER A 8 6.14 -25.03 13.53
N PRO A 9 5.72 -25.14 14.81
CA PRO A 9 5.59 -23.98 15.69
C PRO A 9 6.86 -23.14 15.80
N VAL A 10 8.04 -23.78 15.79
CA VAL A 10 9.33 -23.09 15.82
C VAL A 10 9.56 -22.26 14.56
N LYS A 11 9.28 -22.81 13.37
CA LYS A 11 9.38 -22.04 12.12
C LYS A 11 8.41 -20.86 12.10
N GLY A 12 7.18 -21.07 12.57
CA GLY A 12 6.19 -20.01 12.72
C GLY A 12 6.67 -18.88 13.64
N LEU A 13 7.25 -19.23 14.80
CA LEU A 13 7.80 -18.25 15.75
C LEU A 13 8.96 -17.46 15.13
N LEU A 14 9.86 -18.11 14.40
CA LEU A 14 10.98 -17.42 13.73
C LEU A 14 10.49 -16.42 12.67
N ILE A 15 9.47 -16.80 11.89
CA ILE A 15 8.85 -15.88 10.91
C ILE A 15 8.21 -14.70 11.64
N LEU A 16 7.49 -14.94 12.73
CA LEU A 16 6.88 -13.87 13.53
C LEU A 16 7.95 -12.90 14.08
N LEU A 17 9.05 -13.41 14.62
CA LEU A 17 10.14 -12.57 15.11
C LEU A 17 10.74 -11.71 13.99
N ALA A 18 10.92 -12.26 12.79
CA ALA A 18 11.38 -11.49 11.64
C ALA A 18 10.38 -10.39 11.27
N VAL A 19 9.07 -10.69 11.27
CA VAL A 19 8.02 -9.69 11.04
C VAL A 19 8.06 -8.59 12.09
N ILE A 20 8.19 -8.93 13.38
CA ILE A 20 8.30 -7.96 14.47
C ILE A 20 9.47 -7.00 14.24
N VAL A 21 10.64 -7.50 13.85
CA VAL A 21 11.82 -6.67 13.57
C VAL A 21 11.54 -5.69 12.41
N VAL A 22 10.95 -6.18 11.32
CA VAL A 22 10.59 -5.35 10.16
C VAL A 22 9.57 -4.26 10.54
N LEU A 23 8.55 -4.61 11.33
CA LEU A 23 7.54 -3.63 11.76
C LEU A 23 8.10 -2.63 12.77
N ALA A 24 8.92 -3.06 13.73
CA ALA A 24 9.60 -2.18 14.66
C ALA A 24 10.50 -1.18 13.92
N GLY A 25 11.21 -1.63 12.89
CA GLY A 25 12.02 -0.76 12.04
C GLY A 25 11.18 0.25 11.25
N TYR A 26 10.03 -0.16 10.69
CA TYR A 26 9.12 0.77 10.03
C TYR A 26 8.55 1.81 10.99
N ILE A 27 8.11 1.39 12.17
CA ILE A 27 7.59 2.29 13.21
C ILE A 27 8.67 3.29 13.63
N ALA A 28 9.91 2.84 13.83
CA ALA A 28 11.03 3.71 14.15
C ALA A 28 11.32 4.72 13.02
N ALA A 29 11.26 4.30 11.75
CA ALA A 29 11.45 5.18 10.61
C ALA A 29 10.35 6.26 10.51
N VAL A 30 9.09 5.86 10.66
CA VAL A 30 7.94 6.78 10.70
C VAL A 30 8.09 7.79 11.85
N ALA A 31 8.46 7.31 13.05
CA ALA A 31 8.66 8.16 14.21
C ALA A 31 9.81 9.17 13.99
N ALA A 32 10.94 8.73 13.42
CA ALA A 32 12.07 9.59 13.11
C ALA A 32 11.75 10.64 12.03
N LEU A 33 10.82 10.35 11.13
CA LEU A 33 10.35 11.27 10.09
C LEU A 33 9.14 12.12 10.54
N HIS A 34 8.68 11.95 11.78
CA HIS A 34 7.50 12.64 12.33
C HIS A 34 6.23 12.47 11.49
N LEU A 35 6.04 11.29 10.89
CA LEU A 35 4.86 11.00 10.06
C LEU A 35 3.68 10.57 10.93
N SER A 36 2.54 11.27 10.81
CA SER A 36 1.32 10.96 11.58
C SER A 36 0.50 9.82 10.95
N GLU A 37 0.52 9.70 9.62
CA GLU A 37 -0.35 8.78 8.87
C GLU A 37 0.36 7.48 8.49
N ALA A 38 1.03 6.86 9.48
CA ALA A 38 1.82 5.64 9.32
C ALA A 38 1.03 4.46 8.73
N TRP A 39 -0.28 4.43 9.01
CA TRP A 39 -1.21 3.42 8.52
C TRP A 39 -1.22 3.34 7.00
N ALA A 40 -0.99 4.46 6.29
CA ALA A 40 -1.08 4.49 4.83
C ALA A 40 0.05 3.67 4.19
N GLY A 41 1.27 3.78 4.72
CA GLY A 41 2.38 2.93 4.28
C GLY A 41 2.25 1.48 4.72
N PHE A 42 1.63 1.22 5.88
CA PHE A 42 1.33 -0.15 6.31
C PHE A 42 0.23 -0.79 5.44
N LEU A 43 -0.81 -0.04 5.07
CA LEU A 43 -1.84 -0.48 4.13
C LEU A 43 -1.24 -0.83 2.77
N PHE A 44 -0.28 -0.02 2.30
CA PHE A 44 0.47 -0.34 1.08
C PHE A 44 1.19 -1.68 1.19
N LEU A 45 1.92 -1.93 2.31
CA LEU A 45 2.54 -3.22 2.57
C LEU A 45 1.53 -4.35 2.54
N LEU A 46 0.42 -4.23 3.28
CA LEU A 46 -0.59 -5.28 3.36
C LEU A 46 -1.17 -5.60 2.00
N TYR A 47 -1.56 -4.58 1.23
CA TYR A 47 -2.06 -4.76 -0.12
C TYR A 47 -1.02 -5.44 -1.02
N TRP A 48 0.20 -4.88 -1.09
CA TRP A 48 1.21 -5.38 -2.01
C TRP A 48 1.69 -6.79 -1.63
N SER A 49 1.84 -7.09 -0.34
CA SER A 49 2.25 -8.41 0.13
C SER A 49 1.14 -9.46 0.03
N MET A 50 -0.10 -9.15 0.43
CA MET A 50 -1.17 -10.15 0.50
C MET A 50 -1.90 -10.32 -0.84
N VAL A 51 -2.12 -9.24 -1.59
CA VAL A 51 -2.86 -9.28 -2.85
C VAL A 51 -1.90 -9.50 -4.02
N GLU A 52 -0.81 -8.74 -4.07
CA GLU A 52 0.16 -8.83 -5.17
C GLU A 52 1.32 -9.80 -4.89
N GLN A 53 1.31 -10.49 -3.73
CA GLN A 53 2.30 -11.51 -3.34
C GLN A 53 3.74 -10.94 -3.29
N ALA A 54 3.88 -9.67 -2.92
CA ALA A 54 5.14 -8.92 -2.91
C ALA A 54 5.92 -8.97 -4.25
N ARG A 55 5.19 -9.11 -5.36
CA ARG A 55 5.77 -9.18 -6.70
C ARG A 55 6.29 -7.81 -7.15
N VAL A 56 7.58 -7.76 -7.47
CA VAL A 56 8.27 -6.52 -7.88
C VAL A 56 7.75 -6.00 -9.23
N ASP A 57 7.36 -6.87 -10.17
CA ASP A 57 6.73 -6.46 -11.45
C ASP A 57 5.39 -5.75 -11.26
N ARG A 58 4.74 -5.93 -10.11
CA ARG A 58 3.46 -5.32 -9.76
C ARG A 58 3.62 -4.05 -8.93
N LEU A 59 4.82 -3.78 -8.42
CA LEU A 59 5.08 -2.66 -7.52
C LEU A 59 4.69 -1.31 -8.13
N ALA A 60 5.06 -1.05 -9.39
CA ALA A 60 4.77 0.23 -10.05
C ALA A 60 3.26 0.54 -10.12
N LYS A 61 2.44 -0.41 -10.58
CA LYS A 61 0.97 -0.20 -10.62
C LYS A 61 0.36 -0.11 -9.22
N SER A 62 0.90 -0.82 -8.23
CA SER A 62 0.45 -0.74 -6.84
C SER A 62 0.71 0.63 -6.24
N ILE A 63 1.89 1.19 -6.52
CA ILE A 63 2.28 2.55 -6.10
C ILE A 63 1.31 3.57 -6.71
N ILE A 64 1.17 3.54 -8.04
CA ILE A 64 0.34 4.53 -8.74
C ILE A 64 -1.11 4.43 -8.27
N GLY A 65 -1.65 3.21 -8.17
CA GLY A 65 -3.00 3.02 -7.66
C GLY A 65 -3.19 3.54 -6.23
N ALA A 66 -2.24 3.29 -5.32
CA ALA A 66 -2.30 3.82 -3.96
C ALA A 66 -2.38 5.35 -3.92
N PHE A 67 -1.54 6.04 -4.70
CA PHE A 67 -1.57 7.50 -4.81
C PHE A 67 -2.88 8.02 -5.43
N VAL A 68 -3.39 7.38 -6.49
CA VAL A 68 -4.67 7.76 -7.11
C VAL A 68 -5.82 7.56 -6.13
N GLY A 69 -5.84 6.45 -5.39
CA GLY A 69 -6.87 6.16 -4.39
C GLY A 69 -6.86 7.16 -3.24
N ALA A 70 -5.68 7.44 -2.69
CA ALA A 70 -5.51 8.44 -1.63
C ALA A 70 -5.88 9.86 -2.09
N GLY A 71 -5.47 10.24 -3.30
CA GLY A 71 -5.87 11.53 -3.89
C GLY A 71 -7.36 11.64 -4.10
N THR A 72 -8.00 10.57 -4.57
CA THR A 72 -9.46 10.55 -4.72
C THR A 72 -10.16 10.63 -3.35
N ALA A 73 -9.65 9.95 -2.33
CA ALA A 73 -10.18 10.05 -0.96
C ALA A 73 -10.05 11.48 -0.40
N ALA A 74 -8.95 12.19 -0.71
CA ALA A 74 -8.76 13.57 -0.28
C ALA A 74 -9.83 14.52 -0.88
N MET A 75 -10.34 14.23 -2.08
CA MET A 75 -11.41 15.02 -2.70
C MET A 75 -12.68 15.07 -1.84
N MET A 76 -12.96 14.03 -1.06
CA MET A 76 -14.13 13.98 -0.16
C MET A 76 -14.10 15.11 0.88
N ALA A 77 -12.92 15.46 1.40
CA ALA A 77 -12.75 16.56 2.34
C ALA A 77 -12.46 17.90 1.64
N LEU A 78 -11.74 17.88 0.52
CA LEU A 78 -11.26 19.10 -0.14
C LEU A 78 -12.32 19.78 -1.02
N LEU A 79 -13.23 19.04 -1.65
CA LEU A 79 -14.23 19.63 -2.54
C LEU A 79 -15.37 20.39 -1.82
N PRO A 80 -15.97 19.87 -0.72
CA PRO A 80 -17.07 20.56 -0.04
C PRO A 80 -16.77 22.02 0.36
N PRO A 81 -15.57 22.35 0.91
CA PRO A 81 -15.22 23.73 1.23
C PRO A 81 -15.01 24.63 0.01
N LEU A 82 -14.62 24.06 -1.15
CA LEU A 82 -14.27 24.83 -2.35
C LEU A 82 -15.47 25.22 -3.22
N MET A 83 -16.52 24.39 -3.26
CA MET A 83 -17.66 24.58 -4.16
C MET A 83 -19.03 24.34 -3.50
N GLY A 84 -19.04 24.17 -2.17
CA GLY A 84 -20.23 23.88 -1.37
C GLY A 84 -20.44 22.38 -1.14
N ALA A 85 -21.10 22.05 -0.03
CA ALA A 85 -21.23 20.68 0.45
C ALA A 85 -21.93 19.74 -0.56
N GLY A 86 -23.05 20.18 -1.14
CA GLY A 86 -23.80 19.41 -2.13
C GLY A 86 -23.01 19.18 -3.43
N PRO A 87 -22.59 20.25 -4.14
CA PRO A 87 -21.82 20.14 -5.38
C PRO A 87 -20.48 19.40 -5.19
N GLY A 88 -19.77 19.65 -4.10
CA GLY A 88 -18.49 19.00 -3.82
C GLY A 88 -18.63 17.50 -3.60
N MET A 89 -19.64 17.08 -2.83
CA MET A 89 -19.94 15.65 -2.64
C MET A 89 -20.41 15.00 -3.95
N ALA A 90 -21.25 15.67 -4.74
CA ALA A 90 -21.70 15.17 -6.04
C ALA A 90 -20.52 14.94 -7.00
N LEU A 91 -19.56 15.86 -7.07
CA LEU A 91 -18.37 15.72 -7.90
C LEU A 91 -17.47 14.58 -7.40
N PHE A 92 -17.23 14.47 -6.10
CA PHE A 92 -16.50 13.34 -5.52
C PHE A 92 -17.14 11.99 -5.92
N LEU A 93 -18.45 11.85 -5.74
CA LEU A 93 -19.18 10.63 -6.10
C LEU A 93 -19.11 10.35 -7.61
N ALA A 94 -19.23 11.38 -8.45
CA ALA A 94 -19.09 11.23 -9.89
C ALA A 94 -17.70 10.68 -10.27
N VAL A 95 -16.63 11.18 -9.64
CA VAL A 95 -15.27 10.66 -9.86
C VAL A 95 -15.14 9.21 -9.40
N VAL A 96 -15.71 8.85 -8.24
CA VAL A 96 -15.71 7.45 -7.78
C VAL A 96 -16.44 6.54 -8.78
N LEU A 97 -17.60 6.94 -9.29
CA LEU A 97 -18.33 6.19 -10.31
C LEU A 97 -17.53 6.03 -11.61
N LEU A 98 -16.81 7.08 -12.03
CA LEU A 98 -15.92 7.01 -13.19
C LEU A 98 -14.74 6.05 -12.97
N LEU A 99 -14.14 6.03 -11.78
CA LEU A 99 -13.09 5.06 -11.45
C LEU A 99 -13.64 3.63 -11.48
N VAL A 100 -14.82 3.39 -10.90
CA VAL A 100 -15.46 2.06 -10.94
C VAL A 100 -15.76 1.65 -12.38
N TYR A 101 -16.29 2.56 -13.20
CA TYR A 101 -16.52 2.29 -14.62
C TYR A 101 -15.22 1.99 -15.37
N ALA A 102 -14.15 2.75 -15.12
CA ALA A 102 -12.83 2.50 -15.71
C ALA A 102 -12.27 1.13 -15.31
N ILE A 103 -12.50 0.65 -14.07
CA ILE A 103 -12.14 -0.72 -13.66
C ILE A 103 -12.91 -1.76 -14.47
N ILE A 104 -14.23 -1.60 -14.61
CA ILE A 104 -15.09 -2.53 -15.38
C ILE A 104 -14.64 -2.59 -16.84
N MET A 105 -14.33 -1.44 -17.44
CA MET A 105 -13.89 -1.34 -18.83
C MET A 105 -12.41 -1.71 -19.05
N GLY A 106 -11.64 -1.93 -17.97
CA GLY A 106 -10.21 -2.19 -18.05
C GLY A 106 -9.37 -1.00 -18.52
N TRP A 107 -9.87 0.23 -18.31
CA TRP A 107 -9.20 1.46 -18.73
C TRP A 107 -8.12 1.89 -17.73
N ALA A 108 -7.01 2.42 -18.25
CA ALA A 108 -5.87 2.91 -17.47
C ALA A 108 -5.49 1.99 -16.28
N PRO A 109 -5.31 0.67 -16.48
CA PRO A 109 -5.20 -0.32 -15.40
C PRO A 109 -3.97 -0.15 -14.50
N ILE A 110 -3.02 0.71 -14.91
CA ILE A 110 -1.89 1.11 -14.08
C ILE A 110 -2.34 2.09 -12.98
N ALA A 111 -3.27 2.99 -13.28
CA ALA A 111 -3.75 4.04 -12.36
C ALA A 111 -5.05 3.67 -11.66
N VAL A 112 -5.93 2.94 -12.34
CA VAL A 112 -7.23 2.52 -11.81
C VAL A 112 -7.21 1.02 -11.60
N ASN A 113 -6.93 0.61 -10.37
CA ASN A 113 -6.78 -0.80 -10.00
C ASN A 113 -7.22 -1.06 -8.55
N MET A 114 -7.02 -2.30 -8.08
CA MET A 114 -7.40 -2.69 -6.72
C MET A 114 -6.73 -1.86 -5.62
N ALA A 115 -5.49 -1.40 -5.82
CA ALA A 115 -4.83 -0.49 -4.88
C ALA A 115 -5.60 0.83 -4.77
N THR A 116 -6.01 1.39 -5.91
CA THR A 116 -6.85 2.59 -6.00
C THR A 116 -8.11 2.43 -5.17
N MET A 117 -8.81 1.31 -5.33
CA MET A 117 -10.05 1.08 -4.59
C MET A 117 -9.82 0.89 -3.10
N ILE A 118 -8.79 0.14 -2.69
CA ILE A 118 -8.50 -0.08 -1.26
C ILE A 118 -8.13 1.24 -0.57
N PHE A 119 -7.27 2.07 -1.18
CA PHE A 119 -6.90 3.36 -0.61
C PHE A 119 -8.07 4.35 -0.60
N LEU A 120 -8.91 4.35 -1.65
CA LEU A 120 -10.14 5.12 -1.66
C LEU A 120 -11.08 4.69 -0.53
N THR A 121 -11.27 3.38 -0.33
CA THR A 121 -12.16 2.84 0.70
C THR A 121 -11.67 3.18 2.10
N VAL A 122 -10.40 2.91 2.41
CA VAL A 122 -9.85 3.21 3.75
C VAL A 122 -9.78 4.72 3.98
N GLY A 123 -9.33 5.47 2.97
CA GLY A 123 -9.21 6.92 3.04
C GLY A 123 -10.54 7.65 3.24
N THR A 124 -11.68 7.05 2.87
CA THR A 124 -13.02 7.64 3.05
C THR A 124 -13.72 7.19 4.33
N VAL A 125 -13.09 6.33 5.15
CA VAL A 125 -13.62 5.96 6.46
C VAL A 125 -13.78 7.22 7.33
N PRO A 126 -14.94 7.43 7.99
CA PRO A 126 -15.20 8.66 8.75
C PRO A 126 -14.12 8.99 9.79
N HIS A 127 -13.59 7.96 10.47
CA HIS A 127 -12.53 8.15 11.46
C HIS A 127 -11.21 8.67 10.85
N VAL A 128 -10.86 8.19 9.65
CA VAL A 128 -9.71 8.67 8.89
C VAL A 128 -9.97 10.10 8.43
N GLN A 129 -11.10 10.34 7.77
CA GLN A 129 -11.48 11.66 7.25
C GLN A 129 -11.57 12.75 8.32
N ALA A 130 -12.05 12.42 9.52
CA ALA A 130 -12.20 13.39 10.59
C ALA A 130 -10.88 13.95 11.13
N ASN A 131 -9.78 13.21 10.99
CA ASN A 131 -8.47 13.56 11.54
C ASN A 131 -7.35 13.60 10.48
N ALA A 132 -7.71 13.46 9.20
CA ALA A 132 -6.75 13.25 8.14
C ALA A 132 -5.88 14.48 7.92
N ASP A 133 -4.56 14.30 8.04
CA ASP A 133 -3.61 15.15 7.34
C ASP A 133 -3.31 14.49 5.99
N PHE A 134 -4.01 14.94 4.94
CA PHE A 134 -3.88 14.34 3.61
C PHE A 134 -2.46 14.38 3.07
N LEU A 135 -1.68 15.41 3.40
CA LEU A 135 -0.29 15.49 2.96
C LEU A 135 0.55 14.40 3.65
N GLN A 136 0.32 14.19 4.94
CA GLN A 136 0.94 13.11 5.70
C GLN A 136 0.51 11.72 5.21
N ILE A 137 -0.71 11.54 4.69
CA ILE A 137 -1.12 10.27 4.05
C ILE A 137 -0.20 9.97 2.86
N PHE A 138 0.07 10.96 2.00
CA PHE A 138 0.97 10.77 0.87
C PHE A 138 2.41 10.47 1.30
N TYR A 139 2.92 11.16 2.34
CA TYR A 139 4.23 10.85 2.90
C TYR A 139 4.27 9.47 3.56
N GLY A 140 3.21 9.04 4.23
CA GLY A 140 3.06 7.71 4.80
C GLY A 140 3.11 6.62 3.72
N ILE A 141 2.40 6.82 2.59
CA ILE A 141 2.48 5.93 1.43
C ILE A 141 3.93 5.88 0.90
N ALA A 142 4.55 7.03 0.68
CA ALA A 142 5.93 7.11 0.19
C ALA A 142 6.92 6.40 1.13
N ALA A 143 6.80 6.61 2.44
CA ALA A 143 7.64 5.96 3.45
C ALA A 143 7.46 4.44 3.44
N GLY A 144 6.21 3.96 3.35
CA GLY A 144 5.93 2.52 3.21
C GLY A 144 6.54 1.93 1.94
N ILE A 145 6.43 2.62 0.81
CA ILE A 145 7.02 2.19 -0.46
C ILE A 145 8.54 2.09 -0.34
N VAL A 146 9.19 3.13 0.18
CA VAL A 146 10.66 3.19 0.32
C VAL A 146 11.14 2.09 1.27
N TYR A 147 10.50 1.97 2.44
CA TYR A 147 10.91 1.02 3.46
C TYR A 147 10.66 -0.44 3.02
N PHE A 148 9.42 -0.80 2.70
CA PHE A 148 9.06 -2.18 2.38
C PHE A 148 9.49 -2.59 0.98
N GLY A 149 9.35 -1.70 0.00
CA GLY A 149 9.87 -1.93 -1.36
C GLY A 149 11.38 -2.07 -1.36
N GLY A 150 12.09 -1.21 -0.62
CA GLY A 150 13.54 -1.31 -0.44
C GLY A 150 13.97 -2.65 0.17
N LEU A 151 13.34 -3.08 1.25
CA LEU A 151 13.61 -4.38 1.88
C LEU A 151 13.39 -5.56 0.92
N ALA A 152 12.30 -5.55 0.15
CA ALA A 152 12.00 -6.61 -0.80
C ALA A 152 13.01 -6.65 -1.96
N LEU A 153 13.45 -5.49 -2.47
CA LEU A 153 14.49 -5.40 -3.49
C LEU A 153 15.83 -5.94 -2.98
N ILE A 154 16.23 -5.57 -1.76
CA ILE A 154 17.44 -6.08 -1.10
C ILE A 154 17.36 -7.60 -0.94
N ALA A 155 16.25 -8.12 -0.40
CA ALA A 155 16.03 -9.54 -0.22
C ALA A 155 16.08 -10.32 -1.55
N GLY A 156 15.49 -9.75 -2.61
CA GLY A 156 15.55 -10.29 -3.97
C GLY A 156 16.95 -10.33 -4.54
N ALA A 157 17.75 -9.27 -4.35
CA ALA A 157 19.14 -9.20 -4.80
C ALA A 157 20.03 -10.22 -4.08
N LEU A 158 19.89 -10.35 -2.75
CA LEU A 158 20.63 -11.34 -1.95
C LEU A 158 20.30 -12.77 -2.35
N SER A 159 19.03 -13.06 -2.64
CA SER A 159 18.58 -14.38 -3.08
C SER A 159 19.17 -14.78 -4.43
N LYS A 160 19.20 -13.85 -5.40
CA LYS A 160 19.82 -14.07 -6.72
C LYS A 160 21.32 -14.35 -6.63
N LYS A 161 22.04 -13.66 -5.73
CA LYS A 161 23.48 -13.88 -5.50
C LYS A 161 23.76 -15.27 -4.93
N LYS A 162 22.92 -15.75 -4.01
CA LYS A 162 23.03 -17.09 -3.41
C LYS A 162 22.79 -18.21 -4.43
N THR A 163 21.87 -18.01 -5.38
CA THR A 163 21.62 -18.97 -6.47
C THR A 163 22.68 -18.94 -7.58
N ALA A 164 23.43 -17.84 -7.72
CA ALA A 164 24.54 -17.73 -8.67
C ALA A 164 25.87 -18.32 -8.14
N THR A 165 25.89 -18.79 -6.89
CA THR A 165 27.06 -19.44 -6.26
C THR A 165 26.81 -20.94 -6.02
N PRO A 166 26.62 -21.75 -7.09
CA PRO A 166 27.14 -23.11 -7.05
C PRO A 166 27.65 -23.61 -8.42
N ALA A 167 28.98 -23.55 -8.63
CA ALA A 167 29.82 -24.49 -9.42
C ALA A 167 31.18 -23.82 -9.73
N GLU A 168 32.12 -23.85 -8.78
CA GLU A 168 33.58 -23.74 -9.01
C GLU A 168 34.30 -23.97 -7.67
N ALA A 169 34.38 -25.25 -7.29
CA ALA A 169 35.34 -25.81 -6.33
C ALA A 169 35.41 -27.32 -6.55
#